data_AF-A0A957YV41-F1
#
_entry.id   AF-A0A957YV41-F1
#
_cell.length_a   1.000
_cell.length_b   1.000
_cell.length_c   1.000
_cell.angle_alpha   90.00
_cell.angle_beta   90.00
_cell.angle_gamma   90.00
#
_symmetry.space_group_name_H-M   'P 1'
#
loop_
_entity.id
_entity.type
_entity.pdbx_description
1 polymer ?
#
loop_
_entity_poly.entity_id
_entity_poly.type
_entity_poly.pdbx_seq_one_letter_code
_entity_poly.pdbx_strand_id
1 'polypeptide(L)'
;EEFTWRGFFTAALDGYLAALTFRGAGILGRGLAGRIGTDSVTNIVIGWIGEKLTVGIVGGAATGAVITFSHDLINIATGTGGWSSAGQYVEHMEDGAVFGVLIELFVGAVGPLARVTGRSALETGSEAIQALRDGRLSGLQWIIEATEAFGNMRRALGNALETGSAENVVNAFRERIARITQGLSNEYRLAIFRRVLDLNPAALTRQSLDGLERLLSSSRGELTNESVLALLNNLNTTQLRNLLEVMGGLESDVVRTLARTDQLAVLVTSDLQVARAAFPAQEQALIGIAAKLRSQGLGNRLPVIDGVVQQPRIQGFGDWLAESAGREAPRMVDKLNELAEAQRLLQAHLHEPDVIVRIGQDARTAGRSFDITVERQIPGGGSAVLRHTEVYTPEGAIERGRNLIGGIAHAAEKIPKGVRDGSVPVPTGSQEGTIAVQWPPPAVRLGGDAEMVFDANGNYTRRSIADPTVVRGRGGNLLNDTVGELNRTIYDNPVEFVNRLTVIDQNGRAIFELMNTTPGVRPAQWTWRPL
;
A
#
# COMPACT_ATOMS: atom_id res chain seq x y z
N GLU A 1 8.45 -33.71 60.55
CA GLU A 1 7.15 -33.00 60.48
C GLU A 1 6.19 -33.67 59.50
N GLU A 2 6.14 -35.00 59.53
CA GLU A 2 5.27 -35.81 58.67
C GLU A 2 4.15 -36.37 59.56
N PHE A 3 2.92 -36.49 59.03
CA PHE A 3 1.65 -36.82 59.70
C PHE A 3 0.79 -35.63 60.20
N THR A 4 0.50 -34.67 59.32
CA THR A 4 -0.72 -33.85 59.44
C THR A 4 -1.76 -34.31 58.42
N TRP A 5 -3.07 -34.21 58.73
CA TRP A 5 -4.15 -34.52 57.79
C TRP A 5 -4.01 -33.76 56.46
N ARG A 6 -3.48 -32.53 56.52
CA ARG A 6 -3.14 -31.72 55.35
C ARG A 6 -2.09 -32.41 54.48
N GLY A 7 -0.96 -32.84 55.04
CA GLY A 7 0.09 -33.55 54.29
C GLY A 7 -0.38 -34.89 53.71
N PHE A 8 -1.26 -35.61 54.42
CA PHE A 8 -1.85 -36.86 53.92
C PHE A 8 -2.80 -36.61 52.74
N PHE A 9 -3.68 -35.60 52.82
CA PHE A 9 -4.58 -35.28 51.72
C PHE A 9 -3.84 -34.70 50.51
N THR A 10 -2.82 -33.86 50.70
CA THR A 10 -2.00 -33.34 49.60
C THR A 10 -1.24 -34.47 48.90
N ALA A 11 -0.58 -35.36 49.65
CA ALA A 11 0.11 -36.51 49.07
C ALA A 11 -0.85 -37.53 48.42
N ALA A 12 -2.05 -37.71 48.97
CA ALA A 12 -3.08 -38.58 48.38
C ALA A 12 -3.71 -37.98 47.12
N LEU A 13 -3.89 -36.67 47.06
CA LEU A 13 -4.40 -35.96 45.88
C LEU A 13 -3.34 -35.93 44.77
N ASP A 14 -2.08 -35.63 45.12
CA ASP A 14 -0.93 -35.69 44.20
C ASP A 14 -0.73 -37.13 43.69
N GLY A 15 -0.84 -38.12 44.58
CA GLY A 15 -0.80 -39.54 44.24
C GLY A 15 -1.98 -40.01 43.38
N TYR A 16 -3.18 -39.45 43.58
CA TYR A 16 -4.38 -39.75 42.79
C TYR A 16 -4.33 -39.11 41.39
N LEU A 17 -3.87 -37.87 41.30
CA LEU A 17 -3.63 -37.19 40.02
C LEU A 17 -2.46 -37.83 39.25
N ALA A 18 -1.42 -38.31 39.97
CA ALA A 18 -0.34 -39.14 39.44
C ALA A 18 -0.81 -40.57 39.02
N ALA A 19 -1.79 -41.13 39.72
CA ALA A 19 -2.35 -42.44 39.39
C ALA A 19 -3.33 -42.39 38.22
N LEU A 20 -4.08 -41.29 38.07
CA LEU A 20 -4.88 -41.00 36.88
C LEU A 20 -4.00 -40.83 35.63
N THR A 21 -2.78 -40.33 35.78
CA THR A 21 -1.76 -40.25 34.72
C THR A 21 -1.17 -41.62 34.37
N PHE A 22 -0.98 -42.52 35.34
CA PHE A 22 -0.43 -43.86 35.08
C PHE A 22 -1.46 -44.89 34.57
N ARG A 23 -2.75 -44.71 34.86
CA ARG A 23 -3.84 -45.59 34.40
C ARG A 23 -4.54 -45.15 33.10
N GLY A 24 -4.14 -44.03 32.51
CA GLY A 24 -4.73 -43.47 31.28
C GLY A 24 -4.34 -44.16 29.96
N ALA A 25 -3.62 -45.29 29.97
CA ALA A 25 -3.26 -46.03 28.75
C ALA A 25 -4.27 -47.12 28.36
N GLY A 26 -5.40 -47.28 29.07
CA GLY A 26 -6.35 -48.33 28.75
C GLY A 26 -7.76 -48.09 29.30
N ILE A 27 -8.68 -47.74 28.39
CA ILE A 27 -10.13 -47.96 28.42
C ILE A 27 -10.86 -47.48 29.69
N LEU A 28 -11.61 -46.37 29.57
CA LEU A 28 -12.99 -46.21 30.10
C LEU A 28 -13.51 -44.79 29.79
N GLY A 29 -14.15 -44.62 28.63
CA GLY A 29 -14.89 -43.42 28.28
C GLY A 29 -16.37 -43.74 28.10
N ARG A 30 -17.13 -43.75 29.20
CA ARG A 30 -18.59 -43.50 29.22
C ARG A 30 -19.16 -43.63 30.64
N GLY A 31 -19.59 -42.51 31.19
CA GLY A 31 -20.54 -42.49 32.30
C GLY A 31 -20.16 -41.52 33.40
N LEU A 32 -20.58 -40.26 33.27
CA LEU A 32 -21.08 -39.41 34.36
C LEU A 32 -21.45 -38.03 33.77
N ALA A 33 -22.67 -37.94 33.23
CA ALA A 33 -23.35 -36.67 32.98
C ALA A 33 -24.77 -36.81 33.52
N GLY A 34 -25.02 -36.22 34.69
CA GLY A 34 -26.31 -36.34 35.36
C GLY A 34 -26.47 -35.43 36.57
N ARG A 35 -26.82 -34.17 36.28
CA ARG A 35 -27.46 -33.16 37.15
C ARG A 35 -26.65 -32.56 38.32
N ILE A 36 -26.40 -31.25 38.23
CA ILE A 36 -26.82 -30.20 39.17
C ILE A 36 -26.86 -28.87 38.39
N GLY A 37 -27.92 -28.09 38.60
CA GLY A 37 -28.14 -26.79 37.93
C GLY A 37 -27.65 -25.60 38.75
N THR A 38 -27.41 -24.50 38.02
CA THR A 38 -27.17 -23.11 38.48
C THR A 38 -25.91 -22.83 39.31
N ASP A 39 -24.75 -23.09 38.70
CA ASP A 39 -23.44 -22.42 38.94
C ASP A 39 -22.64 -22.42 37.61
N SER A 40 -23.27 -21.90 36.55
CA SER A 40 -23.08 -22.39 35.17
C SER A 40 -22.02 -21.67 34.32
N VAL A 41 -21.10 -20.90 34.87
CA VAL A 41 -19.94 -20.40 34.10
C VAL A 41 -18.66 -21.02 34.64
N THR A 42 -18.48 -21.00 35.95
CA THR A 42 -17.34 -21.63 36.62
C THR A 42 -17.33 -23.14 36.39
N ASN A 43 -18.47 -23.83 36.46
CA ASN A 43 -18.53 -25.27 36.20
C ASN A 43 -18.41 -25.65 34.72
N ILE A 44 -18.76 -24.75 33.79
CA ILE A 44 -18.53 -24.99 32.35
C ILE A 44 -17.06 -24.79 32.04
N VAL A 45 -16.43 -23.72 32.53
CA VAL A 45 -15.00 -23.45 32.34
C VAL A 45 -14.14 -24.47 33.10
N ILE A 46 -14.50 -24.87 34.32
CA ILE A 46 -13.81 -25.92 35.10
C ILE A 46 -14.09 -27.31 34.54
N GLY A 47 -15.32 -27.60 34.10
CA GLY A 47 -15.65 -28.86 33.44
C GLY A 47 -14.92 -29.00 32.10
N TRP A 48 -14.78 -27.89 31.37
CA TRP A 48 -14.06 -27.81 30.11
C TRP A 48 -12.53 -27.84 30.29
N ILE A 49 -11.97 -27.08 31.23
CA ILE A 49 -10.56 -27.15 31.62
C ILE A 49 -10.25 -28.55 32.16
N GLY A 50 -11.12 -29.14 32.98
CA GLY A 50 -10.99 -30.50 33.49
C GLY A 50 -11.05 -31.56 32.38
N GLU A 51 -12.00 -31.45 31.45
CA GLU A 51 -12.13 -32.34 30.28
C GLU A 51 -10.91 -32.22 29.35
N LYS A 52 -10.44 -31.00 29.10
CA LYS A 52 -9.29 -30.75 28.20
C LYS A 52 -7.93 -31.00 28.83
N LEU A 53 -7.79 -30.81 30.14
CA LEU A 53 -6.65 -31.33 30.89
C LEU A 53 -6.65 -32.86 30.80
N THR A 54 -7.79 -33.53 31.01
CA THR A 54 -7.87 -35.00 30.93
C THR A 54 -7.51 -35.53 29.53
N VAL A 55 -7.83 -34.80 28.46
CA VAL A 55 -7.51 -35.19 27.07
C VAL A 55 -6.10 -34.74 26.62
N GLY A 56 -5.53 -33.68 27.22
CA GLY A 56 -4.24 -33.08 26.85
C GLY A 56 -3.01 -33.51 27.66
N ILE A 57 -3.14 -34.40 28.65
CA ILE A 57 -2.04 -34.87 29.52
C ILE A 57 -1.12 -35.92 28.83
N VAL A 58 -0.66 -35.67 27.61
CA VAL A 58 0.42 -36.47 26.99
C VAL A 58 1.74 -35.70 26.85
N GLY A 59 1.84 -34.47 27.37
CA GLY A 59 3.16 -33.84 27.49
C GLY A 59 3.20 -32.61 28.37
N GLY A 60 3.61 -32.77 29.64
CA GLY A 60 4.29 -31.82 30.55
C GLY A 60 3.79 -30.37 30.75
N ALA A 61 3.13 -29.75 29.80
CA ALA A 61 3.08 -28.30 29.67
C ALA A 61 2.00 -27.63 30.54
N ALA A 62 0.91 -28.35 30.89
CA ALA A 62 -0.19 -27.79 31.68
C ALA A 62 0.04 -27.87 33.21
N THR A 63 1.20 -28.37 33.65
CA THR A 63 1.47 -28.73 35.04
C THR A 63 1.27 -27.56 36.00
N GLY A 64 1.69 -26.35 35.66
CA GLY A 64 1.52 -25.19 36.55
C GLY A 64 0.07 -24.70 36.68
N ALA A 65 -0.76 -24.76 35.63
CA ALA A 65 -2.19 -24.45 35.74
C ALA A 65 -2.95 -25.51 36.55
N VAL A 66 -2.55 -26.78 36.42
CA VAL A 66 -3.07 -27.89 37.23
C VAL A 66 -2.67 -27.72 38.70
N ILE A 67 -1.44 -27.31 38.99
CA ILE A 67 -0.98 -27.01 40.35
C ILE A 67 -1.79 -25.86 40.95
N THR A 68 -2.03 -24.77 40.21
CA THR A 68 -2.87 -23.65 40.66
C THR A 68 -4.30 -24.11 40.92
N PHE A 69 -4.86 -24.96 40.06
CA PHE A 69 -6.18 -25.56 40.25
C PHE A 69 -6.24 -26.43 41.51
N SER A 70 -5.23 -27.27 41.74
CA SER A 70 -5.11 -28.11 42.92
C SER A 70 -5.00 -27.26 44.20
N HIS A 71 -4.24 -26.17 44.16
CA HIS A 71 -4.14 -25.23 45.28
C HIS A 71 -5.48 -24.53 45.56
N ASP A 72 -6.21 -24.10 44.54
CA ASP A 72 -7.53 -23.51 44.72
C ASP A 72 -8.53 -24.49 45.33
N LEU A 73 -8.54 -25.75 44.88
CA LEU A 73 -9.39 -26.80 45.44
C LEU A 73 -9.07 -27.04 46.93
N ILE A 74 -7.80 -27.07 47.30
CA ILE A 74 -7.38 -27.22 48.69
C ILE A 74 -7.80 -26.00 49.51
N ASN A 75 -7.61 -24.78 48.98
CA ASN A 75 -7.99 -23.54 49.66
C ASN A 75 -9.50 -23.43 49.86
N ILE A 76 -10.30 -23.89 48.89
CA ILE A 76 -11.76 -23.93 49.00
C ILE A 76 -12.21 -25.01 49.99
N ALA A 77 -11.66 -26.22 49.90
CA ALA A 77 -12.02 -27.34 50.78
C ALA A 77 -11.65 -27.08 52.25
N THR A 78 -10.63 -26.26 52.49
CA THR A 78 -10.20 -25.85 53.84
C THR A 78 -10.82 -24.52 54.29
N GLY A 79 -11.64 -23.87 53.45
CA GLY A 79 -12.29 -22.60 53.75
C GLY A 79 -11.34 -21.40 53.83
N THR A 80 -10.11 -21.54 53.34
CA THR A 80 -9.06 -20.51 53.43
C THR A 80 -8.91 -19.66 52.17
N GLY A 81 -9.71 -19.89 51.13
CA GLY A 81 -9.63 -19.09 49.90
C GLY A 81 -10.72 -19.40 48.88
N GLY A 82 -10.54 -18.85 47.67
CA GLY A 82 -11.43 -19.04 46.53
C GLY A 82 -10.63 -19.35 45.26
N TRP A 83 -11.33 -19.43 44.13
CA TRP A 83 -10.71 -19.67 42.83
C TRP A 83 -9.78 -18.52 42.44
N SER A 84 -8.61 -18.87 41.92
CA SER A 84 -7.70 -17.98 41.24
C SER A 84 -8.37 -17.38 40.01
N SER A 85 -7.99 -16.14 39.69
CA SER A 85 -8.44 -15.48 38.47
C SER A 85 -7.91 -16.21 37.22
N ALA A 86 -8.60 -16.06 36.10
CA ALA A 86 -8.13 -16.62 34.82
C ALA A 86 -6.70 -16.15 34.47
N GLY A 87 -6.31 -14.93 34.87
CA GLY A 87 -4.95 -14.42 34.68
C GLY A 87 -3.91 -15.23 35.45
N GLN A 88 -4.20 -15.61 36.69
CA GLN A 88 -3.31 -16.42 37.52
C GLN A 88 -3.13 -17.83 36.93
N TYR A 89 -4.18 -18.42 36.37
CA TYR A 89 -4.08 -19.70 35.66
C TYR A 89 -3.16 -19.62 34.44
N VAL A 90 -3.33 -18.60 33.60
CA VAL A 90 -2.49 -18.39 32.40
C VAL A 90 -1.04 -18.08 32.77
N GLU A 91 -0.82 -17.35 33.86
CA GLU A 91 0.53 -17.00 34.32
C GLU A 91 1.35 -18.22 34.76
N HIS A 92 0.70 -19.23 35.33
CA HIS A 92 1.35 -20.45 35.80
C HIS A 92 1.48 -21.52 34.70
N MET A 93 0.93 -21.31 33.51
CA MET A 93 1.15 -22.22 32.38
C MET A 93 2.61 -22.16 31.90
N GLU A 94 3.19 -23.32 31.59
CA GLU A 94 4.45 -23.36 30.85
C GLU A 94 4.24 -22.80 29.44
N ASP A 95 5.30 -22.25 28.84
CA ASP A 95 5.21 -21.58 27.53
C ASP A 95 4.60 -22.50 26.46
N GLY A 96 4.96 -23.79 26.48
CA GLY A 96 4.39 -24.81 25.60
C GLY A 96 2.87 -25.01 25.75
N ALA A 97 2.30 -24.84 26.95
CA ALA A 97 0.87 -24.98 27.19
C ALA A 97 0.09 -23.74 26.82
N VAL A 98 0.68 -22.55 27.03
CA VAL A 98 0.09 -21.30 26.52
C VAL A 98 -0.10 -21.42 25.01
N PHE A 99 0.91 -21.97 24.32
CA PHE A 99 0.80 -22.27 22.89
C PHE A 99 -0.14 -23.41 22.55
N GLY A 100 -0.08 -24.51 23.29
CA GLY A 100 -1.01 -25.64 23.10
C GLY A 100 -2.46 -25.18 23.17
N VAL A 101 -2.81 -24.37 24.18
CA VAL A 101 -4.17 -23.82 24.34
C VAL A 101 -4.52 -22.88 23.19
N LEU A 102 -3.62 -21.98 22.77
CA LEU A 102 -3.84 -21.10 21.61
C LEU A 102 -3.94 -21.87 20.28
N ILE A 103 -3.27 -23.01 20.15
CA ILE A 103 -3.27 -23.78 18.90
C ILE A 103 -4.49 -24.69 18.83
N GLU A 104 -4.82 -25.35 19.94
CA GLU A 104 -5.88 -26.35 20.04
C GLU A 104 -7.28 -25.72 20.09
N LEU A 105 -7.44 -24.56 20.73
CA LEU A 105 -8.69 -23.79 20.65
C LEU A 105 -8.99 -23.28 19.23
N PHE A 106 -7.96 -23.17 18.36
CA PHE A 106 -8.03 -22.36 17.16
C PHE A 106 -7.39 -23.02 15.94
N VAL A 107 -7.57 -24.34 15.78
CA VAL A 107 -7.10 -25.19 14.64
C VAL A 107 -7.42 -24.60 13.24
N GLY A 108 -8.38 -23.67 13.13
CA GLY A 108 -8.65 -22.93 11.89
C GLY A 108 -7.73 -21.74 11.59
N ALA A 109 -7.12 -21.11 12.60
CA ALA A 109 -6.29 -19.90 12.46
C ALA A 109 -4.81 -20.23 12.23
N VAL A 110 -4.29 -21.22 12.97
CA VAL A 110 -2.89 -21.69 12.90
C VAL A 110 -2.64 -22.71 11.78
N GLY A 111 -3.60 -22.91 10.88
CA GLY A 111 -3.47 -23.79 9.71
C GLY A 111 -2.18 -23.59 8.88
N PRO A 112 -1.62 -22.37 8.75
CA PRO A 112 -0.31 -22.16 8.14
C PRO A 112 0.86 -22.67 9.00
N LEU A 113 0.86 -22.40 10.32
CA LEU A 113 1.87 -22.88 11.27
C LEU A 113 1.87 -24.41 11.40
N ALA A 114 0.69 -25.03 11.39
CA ALA A 114 0.53 -26.49 11.39
C ALA A 114 1.03 -27.14 10.08
N ARG A 115 0.96 -26.44 8.93
CA ARG A 115 1.53 -26.91 7.66
C ARG A 115 3.06 -26.86 7.62
N VAL A 116 3.67 -25.93 8.36
CA VAL A 116 5.14 -25.81 8.47
C VAL A 116 5.72 -26.89 9.38
N THR A 117 4.92 -27.44 10.31
CA THR A 117 5.40 -28.29 11.43
C THR A 117 4.90 -29.75 11.35
N GLY A 118 3.77 -30.02 10.69
CA GLY A 118 3.39 -31.35 10.23
C GLY A 118 2.85 -32.36 11.27
N ARG A 119 2.66 -31.99 12.55
CA ARG A 119 2.10 -32.88 13.62
C ARG A 119 1.31 -32.12 14.71
N SER A 120 0.85 -32.84 15.74
CA SER A 120 -0.17 -32.47 16.74
C SER A 120 0.08 -31.17 17.52
N ALA A 121 -1.00 -30.53 18.02
CA ALA A 121 -1.03 -29.18 18.59
C ALA A 121 -0.05 -28.89 19.75
N LEU A 122 0.34 -29.91 20.53
CA LEU A 122 1.28 -29.76 21.66
C LEU A 122 2.75 -29.79 21.23
N GLU A 123 3.10 -30.55 20.20
CA GLU A 123 4.44 -30.50 19.58
C GLU A 123 4.65 -29.15 18.88
N THR A 124 3.58 -28.60 18.31
CA THR A 124 3.57 -27.34 17.53
C THR A 124 4.01 -26.11 18.35
N GLY A 125 3.73 -26.04 19.65
CA GLY A 125 4.07 -24.88 20.48
C GLY A 125 5.57 -24.73 20.72
N SER A 126 6.23 -25.82 21.13
CA SER A 126 7.69 -25.85 21.30
C SER A 126 8.41 -25.72 19.96
N GLU A 127 7.88 -26.31 18.89
CA GLU A 127 8.42 -26.20 17.54
C GLU A 127 8.24 -24.81 16.95
N ALA A 128 7.16 -24.08 17.27
CA ALA A 128 6.98 -22.69 16.85
C ALA A 128 8.00 -21.77 17.54
N ILE A 129 8.24 -21.96 18.84
CA ILE A 129 9.31 -21.27 19.57
C ILE A 129 10.68 -21.60 18.95
N GLN A 130 10.94 -22.89 18.71
CA GLN A 130 12.18 -23.37 18.10
C GLN A 130 12.35 -22.80 16.68
N ALA A 131 11.30 -22.79 15.87
CA ALA A 131 11.29 -22.20 14.54
C ALA A 131 11.54 -20.69 14.58
N LEU A 132 11.04 -19.99 15.60
CA LEU A 132 11.36 -18.58 15.84
C LEU A 132 12.85 -18.39 16.16
N ARG A 133 13.39 -19.21 17.08
CA ARG A 133 14.81 -19.19 17.48
C ARG A 133 15.75 -19.51 16.33
N ASP A 134 15.37 -20.50 15.52
CA ASP A 134 16.14 -20.96 14.36
C ASP A 134 15.99 -20.02 13.15
N GLY A 135 15.16 -18.96 13.26
CA GLY A 135 14.87 -18.03 12.17
C GLY A 135 14.02 -18.62 11.03
N ARG A 136 13.46 -19.82 11.22
CA ARG A 136 12.54 -20.49 10.29
C ARG A 136 11.15 -19.83 10.26
N LEU A 137 10.76 -19.20 11.37
CA LEU A 137 9.55 -18.38 11.49
C LEU A 137 9.99 -16.94 11.79
N SER A 138 9.57 -15.98 10.95
CA SER A 138 9.87 -14.58 11.23
C SER A 138 9.09 -14.12 12.48
N GLY A 139 9.72 -13.29 13.32
CA GLY A 139 9.03 -12.71 14.49
C GLY A 139 7.74 -11.97 14.13
N LEU A 140 7.64 -11.44 12.91
CA LEU A 140 6.43 -10.77 12.42
C LEU A 140 5.34 -11.78 12.04
N GLN A 141 5.69 -12.88 11.36
CA GLN A 141 4.72 -13.92 11.02
C GLN A 141 4.12 -14.55 12.28
N TRP A 142 4.95 -14.77 13.30
CA TRP A 142 4.50 -15.15 14.63
C TRP A 142 3.47 -14.18 15.24
N ILE A 143 3.72 -12.87 15.13
CA ILE A 143 2.82 -11.84 15.67
C ILE A 143 1.51 -11.75 14.88
N ILE A 144 1.53 -11.91 13.54
CA ILE A 144 0.32 -11.99 12.71
C ILE A 144 -0.56 -13.13 13.21
N GLU A 145 0.02 -14.32 13.32
CA GLU A 145 -0.69 -15.53 13.75
C GLU A 145 -1.22 -15.40 15.17
N ALA A 146 -0.42 -14.83 16.10
CA ALA A 146 -0.85 -14.56 17.46
C ALA A 146 -1.99 -13.53 17.53
N THR A 147 -1.94 -12.47 16.71
CA THR A 147 -2.98 -11.42 16.68
C THR A 147 -4.29 -11.96 16.10
N GLU A 148 -4.22 -12.76 15.04
CA GLU A 148 -5.38 -13.46 14.48
C GLU A 148 -5.98 -14.43 15.51
N ALA A 149 -5.13 -15.19 16.22
CA ALA A 149 -5.55 -16.03 17.34
C ALA A 149 -6.24 -15.23 18.45
N PHE A 150 -5.73 -14.04 18.82
CA PHE A 150 -6.38 -13.17 19.82
C PHE A 150 -7.74 -12.63 19.35
N GLY A 151 -7.85 -12.20 18.09
CA GLY A 151 -9.12 -11.76 17.52
C GLY A 151 -10.18 -12.87 17.48
N ASN A 152 -9.74 -14.10 17.19
CA ASN A 152 -10.59 -15.28 17.21
C ASN A 152 -10.99 -15.68 18.64
N MET A 153 -10.05 -15.64 19.58
CA MET A 153 -10.28 -15.90 20.99
C MET A 153 -11.28 -14.91 21.58
N ARG A 154 -11.14 -13.61 21.29
CA ARG A 154 -12.10 -12.59 21.73
C ARG A 154 -13.51 -12.89 21.23
N ARG A 155 -13.67 -13.29 19.96
CA ARG A 155 -14.98 -13.66 19.39
C ARG A 155 -15.56 -14.92 20.02
N ALA A 156 -14.73 -15.95 20.21
CA ALA A 156 -15.16 -17.21 20.81
C ALA A 156 -15.58 -17.02 22.28
N LEU A 157 -14.76 -16.32 23.07
CA LEU A 157 -15.04 -16.04 24.47
C LEU A 157 -16.18 -15.04 24.65
N GLY A 158 -16.33 -14.06 23.77
CA GLY A 158 -17.46 -13.12 23.81
C GLY A 158 -18.83 -13.79 23.60
N ASN A 159 -18.86 -14.97 22.97
CA ASN A 159 -20.08 -15.78 22.83
C ASN A 159 -20.31 -16.71 24.03
N ALA A 160 -19.28 -17.01 24.81
CA ALA A 160 -19.29 -18.04 25.86
C ALA A 160 -19.27 -17.47 27.29
N LEU A 161 -18.76 -16.25 27.46
CA LEU A 161 -18.55 -15.59 28.75
C LEU A 161 -19.18 -14.19 28.74
N GLU A 162 -19.47 -13.67 29.93
CA GLU A 162 -19.78 -12.25 30.10
C GLU A 162 -18.62 -11.38 29.60
N THR A 163 -18.94 -10.24 28.99
CA THR A 163 -18.00 -9.41 28.22
C THR A 163 -16.74 -9.03 29.01
N GLY A 164 -16.86 -8.77 30.32
CA GLY A 164 -15.71 -8.44 31.19
C GLY A 164 -14.76 -9.61 31.46
N SER A 165 -15.28 -10.83 31.57
CA SER A 165 -14.47 -12.04 31.82
C SER A 165 -13.71 -12.49 30.57
N ALA A 166 -14.33 -12.33 29.38
CA ALA A 166 -13.68 -12.60 28.11
C ALA A 166 -12.46 -11.68 27.87
N GLU A 167 -12.56 -10.38 28.19
CA GLU A 167 -11.46 -9.45 28.04
C GLU A 167 -10.29 -9.76 28.99
N ASN A 168 -10.59 -10.13 30.24
CA ASN A 168 -9.56 -10.50 31.22
C ASN A 168 -8.73 -11.71 30.78
N VAL A 169 -9.37 -12.74 30.20
CA VAL A 169 -8.68 -13.92 29.67
C VAL A 169 -7.81 -13.54 28.47
N VAL A 170 -8.35 -12.77 27.52
CA VAL A 170 -7.61 -12.32 26.34
C VAL A 170 -6.39 -11.48 26.73
N ASN A 171 -6.53 -10.59 27.72
CA ASN A 171 -5.44 -9.76 28.20
C ASN A 171 -4.34 -10.59 28.87
N ALA A 172 -4.69 -11.60 29.68
CA ALA A 172 -3.72 -12.49 30.31
C ALA A 172 -2.90 -13.28 29.28
N PHE A 173 -3.55 -13.82 28.25
CA PHE A 173 -2.86 -14.50 27.15
C PHE A 173 -1.98 -13.52 26.35
N ARG A 174 -2.45 -12.30 26.08
CA ARG A 174 -1.68 -11.26 25.39
C ARG A 174 -0.40 -10.92 26.18
N GLU A 175 -0.51 -10.72 27.49
CA GLU A 175 0.64 -10.44 28.35
C GLU A 175 1.63 -11.61 28.39
N ARG A 176 1.14 -12.85 28.43
CA ARG A 176 2.01 -14.03 28.42
C ARG A 176 2.75 -14.19 27.09
N ILE A 177 2.07 -14.04 25.95
CA ILE A 177 2.73 -14.08 24.64
C ILE A 177 3.72 -12.93 24.47
N ALA A 178 3.40 -11.73 24.97
CA ALA A 178 4.36 -10.62 24.95
C ALA A 178 5.64 -10.97 25.72
N ARG A 179 5.53 -11.56 26.92
CA ARG A 179 6.67 -12.02 27.72
C ARG A 179 7.49 -13.10 27.00
N ILE A 180 6.83 -14.10 26.40
CA ILE A 180 7.53 -15.16 25.66
C ILE A 180 8.27 -14.58 24.44
N THR A 181 7.62 -13.67 23.71
CA THR A 181 8.22 -13.09 22.50
C THR A 181 9.37 -12.12 22.84
N GLN A 182 9.36 -11.49 24.03
CA GLN A 182 10.51 -10.73 24.57
C GLN A 182 11.76 -11.59 24.74
N GLY A 183 11.63 -12.86 25.10
CA GLY A 183 12.76 -13.77 25.24
C GLY A 183 13.32 -14.32 23.91
N LEU A 184 12.65 -14.08 22.78
CA LEU A 184 12.93 -14.78 21.51
C LEU A 184 13.36 -13.87 20.35
N SER A 185 13.18 -12.56 20.48
CA SER A 185 13.39 -11.59 19.40
C SER A 185 14.41 -10.54 19.81
N ASN A 186 15.15 -9.97 18.85
CA ASN A 186 15.87 -8.70 19.07
C ASN A 186 14.89 -7.68 19.68
N GLU A 187 15.15 -7.24 20.91
CA GLU A 187 14.23 -6.49 21.80
C GLU A 187 13.50 -5.34 21.09
N TYR A 188 14.16 -4.70 20.13
CA TYR A 188 13.69 -3.49 19.46
C TYR A 188 12.62 -3.70 18.38
N ARG A 189 12.64 -4.81 17.63
CA ARG A 189 11.54 -5.13 16.70
C ARG A 189 10.26 -5.35 17.49
N LEU A 190 10.38 -6.03 18.62
CA LEU A 190 9.26 -6.26 19.52
C LEU A 190 8.72 -4.96 20.11
N ALA A 191 9.58 -4.00 20.44
CA ALA A 191 9.17 -2.68 20.91
C ALA A 191 8.33 -1.94 19.85
N ILE A 192 8.71 -2.00 18.58
CA ILE A 192 7.93 -1.41 17.47
C ILE A 192 6.57 -2.11 17.34
N PHE A 193 6.52 -3.45 17.34
CA PHE A 193 5.26 -4.17 17.26
C PHE A 193 4.35 -3.94 18.45
N ARG A 194 4.90 -4.05 19.67
CA ARG A 194 4.17 -3.77 20.91
C ARG A 194 3.61 -2.36 20.87
N ARG A 195 4.38 -1.40 20.34
CA ARG A 195 3.88 -0.04 20.20
C ARG A 195 2.74 0.05 19.20
N VAL A 196 2.79 -0.63 18.06
CA VAL A 196 1.66 -0.66 17.11
C VAL A 196 0.42 -1.33 17.74
N LEU A 197 0.61 -2.42 18.48
CA LEU A 197 -0.43 -3.11 19.27
C LEU A 197 -1.04 -2.21 20.35
N ASP A 198 -0.20 -1.49 21.09
CA ASP A 198 -0.59 -0.59 22.19
C ASP A 198 -1.28 0.66 21.65
N LEU A 199 -0.83 1.20 20.52
CA LEU A 199 -1.39 2.39 19.89
C LEU A 199 -2.78 2.12 19.32
N ASN A 200 -2.96 1.01 18.60
CA ASN A 200 -4.30 0.65 18.13
C ASN A 200 -4.45 -0.82 17.66
N PRO A 201 -5.09 -1.68 18.46
CA PRO A 201 -5.39 -3.06 18.05
C PRO A 201 -6.29 -3.16 16.80
N ALA A 202 -7.15 -2.16 16.55
CA ALA A 202 -8.04 -2.14 15.40
C ALA A 202 -7.36 -1.65 14.11
N ALA A 203 -6.16 -1.05 14.21
CA ALA A 203 -5.33 -0.73 13.05
C ALA A 203 -4.58 -1.97 12.50
N LEU A 204 -4.52 -3.06 13.26
CA LEU A 204 -3.82 -4.30 12.87
C LEU A 204 -4.67 -5.16 11.94
N THR A 205 -4.89 -4.67 10.73
CA THR A 205 -5.34 -5.50 9.61
C THR A 205 -4.15 -6.30 9.06
N ARG A 206 -4.43 -7.42 8.37
CA ARG A 206 -3.37 -8.17 7.66
C ARG A 206 -2.57 -7.26 6.73
N GLN A 207 -3.27 -6.38 6.01
CA GLN A 207 -2.65 -5.38 5.12
C GLN A 207 -1.74 -4.39 5.87
N SER A 208 -2.13 -3.93 7.06
CA SER A 208 -1.29 -3.03 7.87
C SER A 208 -0.05 -3.76 8.43
N LEU A 209 -0.17 -5.05 8.75
CA LEU A 209 0.95 -5.87 9.20
C LEU A 209 1.95 -6.11 8.06
N ASP A 210 1.47 -6.43 6.85
CA ASP A 210 2.31 -6.55 5.65
C ASP A 210 3.04 -5.23 5.36
N GLY A 211 2.37 -4.10 5.57
CA GLY A 211 2.97 -2.78 5.42
C GLY A 211 4.00 -2.43 6.48
N LEU A 212 3.76 -2.82 7.74
CA LEU A 212 4.76 -2.71 8.80
C LEU A 212 5.98 -3.57 8.50
N GLU A 213 5.77 -4.79 7.98
CA GLU A 213 6.88 -5.64 7.52
C GLU A 213 7.68 -4.95 6.43
N ARG A 214 6.98 -4.44 5.41
CA ARG A 214 7.62 -3.79 4.27
C ARG A 214 8.39 -2.56 4.71
N LEU A 215 7.83 -1.75 5.60
CA LEU A 215 8.53 -0.61 6.22
C LEU A 215 9.81 -1.07 6.92
N LEU A 216 9.73 -2.05 7.82
CA LEU A 216 10.86 -2.50 8.64
C LEU A 216 11.94 -3.24 7.83
N SER A 217 11.55 -3.95 6.77
CA SER A 217 12.48 -4.68 5.90
C SER A 217 13.15 -3.75 4.89
N SER A 218 12.40 -2.83 4.28
CA SER A 218 12.88 -1.95 3.22
C SER A 218 13.70 -0.76 3.74
N SER A 219 13.39 -0.27 4.95
CA SER A 219 14.12 0.83 5.59
C SER A 219 15.37 0.38 6.36
N ARG A 220 15.69 -0.92 6.35
CA ARG A 220 16.85 -1.45 7.08
C ARG A 220 18.14 -0.81 6.56
N GLY A 221 18.82 -0.08 7.44
CA GLY A 221 20.06 0.66 7.11
C GLY A 221 19.83 2.12 6.73
N GLU A 222 18.59 2.51 6.40
CA GLU A 222 18.23 3.91 6.12
C GLU A 222 17.62 4.60 7.35
N LEU A 223 16.82 3.87 8.14
CA LEU A 223 16.23 4.37 9.38
C LEU A 223 16.77 3.61 10.59
N THR A 224 17.02 4.36 11.66
CA THR A 224 17.23 3.79 12.99
C THR A 224 15.89 3.29 13.54
N ASN A 225 15.94 2.32 14.45
CA ASN A 225 14.71 1.81 15.09
C ASN A 225 14.02 2.93 15.89
N GLU A 226 14.80 3.84 16.47
CA GLU A 226 14.34 5.02 17.19
C GLU A 226 13.60 5.99 16.27
N SER A 227 14.10 6.22 15.06
CA SER A 227 13.43 7.03 14.04
C SER A 227 12.09 6.41 13.63
N VAL A 228 12.03 5.09 13.47
CA VAL A 228 10.77 4.39 13.18
C VAL A 228 9.79 4.53 14.35
N LEU A 229 10.23 4.31 15.58
CA LEU A 229 9.37 4.50 16.75
C LEU A 229 8.88 5.94 16.88
N ALA A 230 9.75 6.93 16.69
CA ALA A 230 9.38 8.35 16.72
C ALA A 230 8.34 8.68 15.64
N LEU A 231 8.53 8.17 14.42
CA LEU A 231 7.55 8.29 13.33
C LEU A 231 6.20 7.72 13.76
N LEU A 232 6.15 6.47 14.22
CA LEU A 232 4.89 5.82 14.61
C LEU A 232 4.23 6.51 15.81
N ASN A 233 5.01 7.08 16.73
CA ASN A 233 4.50 7.80 17.90
C ASN A 233 3.85 9.15 17.56
N ASN A 234 4.24 9.76 16.45
CA ASN A 234 3.71 11.04 16.02
C ASN A 234 2.41 10.91 15.21
N LEU A 235 1.96 9.69 14.90
CA LEU A 235 0.77 9.43 14.12
C LEU A 235 -0.40 9.05 15.03
N ASN A 236 -1.58 9.63 14.77
CA ASN A 236 -2.81 9.13 15.38
C ASN A 236 -3.20 7.77 14.79
N THR A 237 -4.17 7.09 15.40
CA THR A 237 -4.69 5.79 14.94
C THR A 237 -4.95 5.71 13.44
N THR A 238 -5.69 6.67 12.89
CA THR A 238 -6.11 6.67 11.48
C THR A 238 -4.91 6.88 10.58
N GLN A 239 -4.02 7.79 10.96
CA GLN A 239 -2.78 8.06 10.24
C GLN A 239 -1.86 6.84 10.24
N LEU A 240 -1.66 6.21 11.40
CA LEU A 240 -0.84 5.00 11.53
C LEU A 240 -1.37 3.89 10.63
N ARG A 241 -2.68 3.60 10.69
CA ARG A 241 -3.32 2.61 9.83
C ARG A 241 -3.12 2.92 8.35
N ASN A 242 -3.42 4.15 7.93
CA ASN A 242 -3.30 4.55 6.53
C ASN A 242 -1.86 4.46 6.04
N LEU A 243 -0.89 4.89 6.85
CA LEU A 243 0.53 4.75 6.53
C LEU A 243 0.88 3.28 6.29
N LEU A 244 0.53 2.40 7.22
CA LEU A 244 0.86 0.98 7.13
C LEU A 244 0.17 0.32 5.94
N GLU A 245 -1.14 0.53 5.73
CA GLU A 245 -1.84 -0.05 4.58
C GLU A 245 -1.25 0.40 3.24
N VAL A 246 -0.78 1.65 3.15
CA VAL A 246 -0.08 2.17 1.97
C VAL A 246 1.29 1.53 1.82
N MET A 247 2.08 1.43 2.90
CA MET A 247 3.37 0.76 2.84
C MET A 247 3.24 -0.68 2.32
N GLY A 248 2.15 -1.38 2.64
CA GLY A 248 1.89 -2.73 2.12
C GLY A 248 1.69 -2.77 0.59
N GLY A 249 1.12 -1.71 0.01
CA GLY A 249 0.88 -1.60 -1.43
C GLY A 249 2.05 -1.06 -2.25
N LEU A 250 3.06 -0.46 -1.63
CA LEU A 250 4.20 0.16 -2.32
C LEU A 250 5.34 -0.82 -2.57
N GLU A 251 6.06 -0.67 -3.67
CA GLU A 251 7.30 -1.41 -3.92
C GLU A 251 8.39 -1.09 -2.88
N SER A 252 9.22 -2.07 -2.54
CA SER A 252 10.26 -1.94 -1.50
C SER A 252 11.26 -0.82 -1.79
N ASP A 253 11.59 -0.57 -3.06
CA ASP A 253 12.51 0.51 -3.45
C ASP A 253 11.90 1.91 -3.26
N VAL A 254 10.58 2.03 -3.44
CA VAL A 254 9.83 3.27 -3.12
C VAL A 254 9.88 3.53 -1.62
N VAL A 255 9.58 2.51 -0.79
CA VAL A 255 9.63 2.62 0.67
C VAL A 255 11.04 2.99 1.15
N ARG A 256 12.08 2.34 0.61
CA ARG A 256 13.49 2.67 0.93
C ARG A 256 13.82 4.12 0.59
N THR A 257 13.39 4.59 -0.58
CA THR A 257 13.65 5.96 -1.02
C THR A 257 12.95 6.99 -0.14
N LEU A 258 11.70 6.74 0.26
CA LEU A 258 10.95 7.59 1.18
C LEU A 258 11.58 7.65 2.57
N ALA A 259 12.06 6.51 3.06
CA ALA A 259 12.79 6.41 4.32
C ALA A 259 14.07 7.24 4.30
N ARG A 260 14.89 7.10 3.25
CA ARG A 260 16.15 7.84 3.06
C ARG A 260 15.95 9.36 2.95
N THR A 261 14.81 9.81 2.42
CA THR A 261 14.50 11.22 2.17
C THR A 261 13.65 11.87 3.27
N ASP A 262 13.44 11.16 4.38
CA ASP A 262 12.62 11.60 5.52
C ASP A 262 11.18 12.03 5.12
N GLN A 263 10.61 11.35 4.12
CA GLN A 263 9.31 11.68 3.54
C GLN A 263 8.15 10.87 4.13
N LEU A 264 8.43 9.85 4.95
CA LEU A 264 7.40 8.94 5.47
C LEU A 264 6.36 9.65 6.35
N ALA A 265 6.78 10.60 7.20
CA ALA A 265 5.85 11.36 8.04
C ALA A 265 4.92 12.25 7.19
N VAL A 266 5.50 12.89 6.16
CA VAL A 266 4.81 13.87 5.30
C VAL A 266 3.66 13.23 4.52
N LEU A 267 3.81 11.95 4.12
CA LEU A 267 2.78 11.20 3.39
C LEU A 267 1.43 11.17 4.08
N VAL A 268 1.42 11.22 5.41
CA VAL A 268 0.22 10.99 6.22
C VAL A 268 -0.37 12.29 6.74
N THR A 269 0.45 13.33 6.90
CA THR A 269 0.08 14.54 7.64
C THR A 269 -0.44 15.68 6.76
N SER A 270 0.01 15.81 5.50
CA SER A 270 -0.23 17.07 4.76
C SER A 270 -0.81 16.91 3.36
N ASP A 271 -0.64 15.76 2.71
CA ASP A 271 -0.78 15.74 1.25
C ASP A 271 -2.18 15.33 0.79
N LEU A 272 -2.62 15.99 -0.29
CA LEU A 272 -3.84 15.64 -1.04
C LEU A 272 -5.11 15.65 -0.18
N GLN A 273 -5.18 16.53 0.83
CA GLN A 273 -6.33 16.58 1.74
C GLN A 273 -7.65 16.81 0.98
N VAL A 274 -7.62 17.68 -0.04
CA VAL A 274 -8.80 18.00 -0.83
C VAL A 274 -9.20 16.81 -1.70
N ALA A 275 -8.23 16.17 -2.38
CA ALA A 275 -8.48 14.94 -3.11
C ALA A 275 -9.03 13.81 -2.22
N ARG A 276 -8.46 13.61 -1.03
CA ARG A 276 -8.90 12.58 -0.08
C ARG A 276 -10.31 12.83 0.42
N ALA A 277 -10.65 14.09 0.71
CA ALA A 277 -12.01 14.46 1.12
C ALA A 277 -13.04 14.27 0.00
N ALA A 278 -12.67 14.58 -1.25
CA ALA A 278 -13.56 14.42 -2.40
C ALA A 278 -13.71 12.96 -2.85
N PHE A 279 -12.69 12.13 -2.64
CA PHE A 279 -12.61 10.74 -3.09
C PHE A 279 -12.23 9.78 -1.96
N PRO A 280 -13.06 9.66 -0.89
CA PRO A 280 -12.72 8.87 0.29
C PRO A 280 -12.56 7.37 -0.04
N ALA A 281 -13.30 6.85 -1.02
CA ALA A 281 -13.16 5.47 -1.48
C ALA A 281 -11.83 5.20 -2.20
N GLN A 282 -11.13 6.25 -2.65
CA GLN A 282 -9.85 6.17 -3.35
C GLN A 282 -8.68 6.72 -2.52
N GLU A 283 -8.88 6.93 -1.21
CA GLU A 283 -7.87 7.49 -0.31
C GLU A 283 -6.54 6.73 -0.37
N GLN A 284 -6.57 5.39 -0.34
CA GLN A 284 -5.37 4.57 -0.43
C GLN A 284 -4.61 4.77 -1.76
N ALA A 285 -5.34 4.88 -2.88
CA ALA A 285 -4.74 5.13 -4.20
C ALA A 285 -4.06 6.49 -4.26
N LEU A 286 -4.69 7.54 -3.69
CA LEU A 286 -4.12 8.88 -3.60
C LEU A 286 -2.83 8.91 -2.79
N ILE A 287 -2.81 8.27 -1.61
CA ILE A 287 -1.60 8.21 -0.80
C ILE A 287 -0.50 7.39 -1.52
N GLY A 288 -0.87 6.30 -2.20
CA GLY A 288 0.05 5.52 -3.02
C GLY A 288 0.69 6.33 -4.16
N ILE A 289 -0.10 7.16 -4.85
CA ILE A 289 0.39 8.09 -5.87
C ILE A 289 1.32 9.13 -5.23
N ALA A 290 0.94 9.71 -4.09
CA ALA A 290 1.77 10.69 -3.40
C ALA A 290 3.15 10.12 -2.99
N ALA A 291 3.15 8.89 -2.49
CA ALA A 291 4.36 8.13 -2.17
C ALA A 291 5.25 7.90 -3.39
N LYS A 292 4.68 7.43 -4.51
CA LYS A 292 5.42 7.26 -5.76
C LYS A 292 6.04 8.58 -6.22
N LEU A 293 5.28 9.68 -6.21
CA LEU A 293 5.78 10.99 -6.61
C LEU A 293 6.93 11.50 -5.75
N ARG A 294 6.81 11.40 -4.42
CA ARG A 294 7.89 11.79 -3.51
C ARG A 294 9.15 10.97 -3.71
N SER A 295 9.01 9.66 -3.94
CA SER A 295 10.17 8.79 -4.22
C SER A 295 10.95 9.19 -5.48
N GLN A 296 10.29 9.86 -6.43
CA GLN A 296 10.91 10.37 -7.66
C GLN A 296 11.36 11.84 -7.54
N GLY A 297 11.27 12.45 -6.35
CA GLY A 297 11.55 13.88 -6.17
C GLY A 297 10.49 14.80 -6.77
N LEU A 298 9.30 14.29 -7.10
CA LEU A 298 8.20 15.02 -7.74
C LEU A 298 7.11 15.46 -6.74
N GLY A 299 7.43 15.48 -5.44
CA GLY A 299 6.47 15.87 -4.40
C GLY A 299 5.93 17.30 -4.56
N ASN A 300 6.70 18.18 -5.19
CA ASN A 300 6.27 19.54 -5.54
C ASN A 300 5.14 19.60 -6.59
N ARG A 301 4.85 18.48 -7.28
CA ARG A 301 3.77 18.39 -8.27
C ARG A 301 2.43 17.91 -7.69
N LEU A 302 2.37 17.52 -6.42
CA LEU A 302 1.13 17.13 -5.74
C LEU A 302 0.01 18.19 -5.80
N PRO A 303 0.30 19.51 -5.72
CA PRO A 303 -0.75 20.53 -5.84
C PRO A 303 -1.54 20.49 -7.16
N VAL A 304 -0.98 19.92 -8.24
CA VAL A 304 -1.70 19.74 -9.51
C VAL A 304 -2.91 18.83 -9.31
N ILE A 305 -2.78 17.77 -8.51
CA ILE A 305 -3.85 16.82 -8.21
C ILE A 305 -4.99 17.52 -7.47
N ASP A 306 -4.68 18.22 -6.36
CA ASP A 306 -5.70 18.95 -5.60
C ASP A 306 -6.36 20.05 -6.44
N GLY A 307 -5.58 20.75 -7.28
CA GLY A 307 -6.11 21.76 -8.19
C GLY A 307 -7.11 21.17 -9.19
N VAL A 308 -6.90 19.95 -9.70
CA VAL A 308 -7.87 19.27 -10.57
C VAL A 308 -9.13 18.90 -9.81
N VAL A 309 -9.00 18.34 -8.61
CA VAL A 309 -10.14 17.94 -7.78
C VAL A 309 -11.05 19.12 -7.44
N GLN A 310 -10.48 20.30 -7.21
CA GLN A 310 -11.22 21.52 -6.91
C GLN A 310 -11.98 22.09 -8.10
N GLN A 311 -11.73 21.61 -9.32
CA GLN A 311 -12.36 22.12 -10.54
C GLN A 311 -13.53 21.20 -10.95
N PRO A 312 -14.80 21.57 -10.66
CA PRO A 312 -15.95 20.73 -10.99
C PRO A 312 -16.16 20.54 -12.50
N ARG A 313 -15.53 21.40 -13.32
CA ARG A 313 -15.53 21.31 -14.79
C ARG A 313 -14.48 20.33 -15.33
N ILE A 314 -13.57 19.81 -14.48
CA ILE A 314 -12.71 18.69 -14.84
C ILE A 314 -13.37 17.40 -14.34
N GLN A 315 -13.75 16.52 -15.26
CA GLN A 315 -14.46 15.28 -14.98
C GLN A 315 -13.59 14.06 -15.28
N GLY A 316 -13.91 12.91 -14.67
CA GLY A 316 -13.18 11.66 -14.92
C GLY A 316 -11.95 11.44 -14.02
N PHE A 317 -11.77 12.28 -12.98
CA PHE A 317 -10.65 12.12 -12.05
C PHE A 317 -10.61 10.75 -11.35
N GLY A 318 -11.77 10.16 -11.03
CA GLY A 318 -11.82 8.80 -10.48
C GLY A 318 -11.29 7.74 -11.45
N ASP A 319 -11.54 7.89 -12.75
CA ASP A 319 -11.01 6.99 -13.79
C ASP A 319 -9.50 7.18 -13.95
N TRP A 320 -9.03 8.43 -13.96
CA TRP A 320 -7.59 8.77 -13.97
C TRP A 320 -6.87 8.19 -12.74
N LEU A 321 -7.47 8.25 -11.56
CA LEU A 321 -6.92 7.67 -10.33
C LEU A 321 -6.78 6.16 -10.45
N ALA A 322 -7.82 5.48 -10.93
CA ALA A 322 -7.82 4.02 -11.08
C ALA A 322 -6.72 3.57 -12.05
N GLU A 323 -6.52 4.31 -13.14
CA GLU A 323 -5.45 4.05 -14.10
C GLU A 323 -4.06 4.31 -13.50
N SER A 324 -3.90 5.45 -12.81
CA SER A 324 -2.62 5.91 -12.26
C SER A 324 -2.13 5.06 -11.10
N ALA A 325 -3.03 4.54 -10.26
CA ALA A 325 -2.68 3.74 -9.09
C ALA A 325 -1.77 2.54 -9.43
N GLY A 326 -2.01 1.89 -10.57
CA GLY A 326 -1.24 0.73 -11.05
C GLY A 326 0.05 1.07 -11.82
N ARG A 327 0.33 2.34 -12.13
CA ARG A 327 1.50 2.71 -12.93
C ARG A 327 2.79 2.71 -12.09
N GLU A 328 3.89 2.34 -12.73
CA GLU A 328 5.24 2.48 -12.17
C GLU A 328 5.60 3.96 -11.98
N ALA A 329 6.53 4.23 -11.07
CA ALA A 329 6.89 5.59 -10.69
C ALA A 329 7.37 6.48 -11.86
N PRO A 330 8.20 6.01 -12.82
CA PRO A 330 8.63 6.85 -13.95
C PRO A 330 7.47 7.30 -14.84
N ARG A 331 6.46 6.45 -15.02
CA ARG A 331 5.27 6.74 -15.85
C ARG A 331 4.27 7.66 -15.16
N MET A 332 4.49 8.00 -13.89
CA MET A 332 3.63 8.94 -13.17
C MET A 332 3.82 10.39 -13.66
N VAL A 333 4.98 10.70 -14.25
CA VAL A 333 5.23 12.01 -14.85
C VAL A 333 4.23 12.30 -15.98
N ASP A 334 3.96 11.30 -16.83
CA ASP A 334 2.99 11.40 -17.94
C ASP A 334 1.59 11.71 -17.41
N LYS A 335 1.15 10.92 -16.42
CA LYS A 335 -0.16 11.10 -15.80
C LYS A 335 -0.31 12.47 -15.11
N LEU A 336 0.75 13.01 -14.53
CA LEU A 336 0.73 14.38 -14.00
C LEU A 336 0.71 15.44 -15.10
N ASN A 337 1.36 15.20 -16.23
CA ASN A 337 1.31 16.09 -17.39
C ASN A 337 -0.10 16.12 -17.99
N GLU A 338 -0.84 15.00 -17.99
CA GLU A 338 -2.26 14.97 -18.34
C GLU A 338 -3.10 15.88 -17.44
N LEU A 339 -2.89 15.84 -16.11
CA LEU A 339 -3.62 16.71 -15.19
C LEU A 339 -3.27 18.19 -15.39
N ALA A 340 -2.00 18.52 -15.57
CA ALA A 340 -1.56 19.88 -15.84
C ALA A 340 -2.15 20.40 -17.16
N GLU A 341 -2.18 19.56 -18.19
CA GLU A 341 -2.78 19.89 -19.48
C GLU A 341 -4.30 20.07 -19.36
N ALA A 342 -4.99 19.23 -18.59
CA ALA A 342 -6.42 19.38 -18.35
C ALA A 342 -6.75 20.72 -17.67
N GLN A 343 -5.96 21.15 -16.68
CA GLN A 343 -6.10 22.47 -16.06
C GLN A 343 -5.87 23.59 -17.06
N ARG A 344 -4.83 23.49 -17.90
CA ARG A 344 -4.52 24.49 -18.93
C ARG A 344 -5.63 24.59 -19.97
N LEU A 345 -6.16 23.47 -20.43
CA LEU A 345 -7.27 23.42 -21.38
C LEU A 345 -8.53 24.04 -20.78
N LEU A 346 -8.85 23.74 -19.52
CA LEU A 346 -9.96 24.39 -18.83
C LEU A 346 -9.75 25.90 -18.70
N GLN A 347 -8.53 26.32 -18.36
CA GLN A 347 -8.16 27.73 -18.24
C GLN A 347 -8.34 28.50 -19.56
N ALA A 348 -8.08 27.86 -20.70
CA ALA A 348 -8.32 28.45 -22.02
C ALA A 348 -9.83 28.66 -22.32
N HIS A 349 -10.72 28.02 -21.56
CA HIS A 349 -12.17 28.05 -21.70
C HIS A 349 -12.89 28.61 -20.45
N LEU A 350 -12.22 29.49 -19.67
CA LEU A 350 -12.82 30.09 -18.47
C LEU A 350 -14.13 30.85 -18.76
N HIS A 351 -14.23 31.48 -19.93
CA HIS A 351 -15.40 32.28 -20.33
C HIS A 351 -16.50 31.47 -21.02
N GLU A 352 -16.33 30.16 -21.19
CA GLU A 352 -17.30 29.26 -21.78
C GLU A 352 -17.83 28.29 -20.70
N PRO A 353 -18.86 28.68 -19.92
CA PRO A 353 -19.27 27.93 -18.72
C PRO A 353 -19.81 26.53 -19.01
N ASP A 354 -20.25 26.28 -20.25
CA ASP A 354 -20.73 25.01 -20.77
C ASP A 354 -19.61 24.07 -21.21
N VAL A 355 -18.35 24.52 -21.26
CA VAL A 355 -17.22 23.66 -21.59
C VAL A 355 -16.74 22.90 -20.36
N ILE A 356 -16.49 21.60 -20.51
CA ILE A 356 -15.85 20.75 -19.52
C ILE A 356 -14.59 20.10 -20.12
N VAL A 357 -13.70 19.65 -19.26
CA VAL A 357 -12.54 18.84 -19.63
C VAL A 357 -12.70 17.47 -19.01
N ARG A 358 -12.60 16.39 -19.79
CA ARG A 358 -12.67 15.02 -19.29
C ARG A 358 -11.31 14.35 -19.40
N ILE A 359 -10.88 13.71 -18.31
CA ILE A 359 -9.62 12.96 -18.20
C ILE A 359 -9.89 11.48 -17.92
N GLY A 360 -8.85 10.64 -18.05
CA GLY A 360 -8.89 9.24 -17.63
C GLY A 360 -9.73 8.32 -18.53
N GLN A 361 -9.92 8.69 -19.80
CA GLN A 361 -10.75 7.92 -20.73
C GLN A 361 -10.19 6.52 -21.03
N ASP A 362 -8.86 6.38 -20.92
CA ASP A 362 -8.14 5.15 -21.20
C ASP A 362 -8.54 3.96 -20.32
N ALA A 363 -9.01 4.23 -19.10
CA ALA A 363 -9.54 3.20 -18.22
C ALA A 363 -10.74 2.43 -18.83
N ARG A 364 -11.49 3.06 -19.74
CA ARG A 364 -12.69 2.49 -20.36
C ARG A 364 -12.45 1.93 -21.76
N THR A 365 -11.35 2.34 -22.41
CA THR A 365 -11.07 2.01 -23.81
C THR A 365 -9.87 1.09 -24.00
N ALA A 366 -9.25 0.64 -22.89
CA ALA A 366 -8.00 -0.12 -22.89
C ALA A 366 -6.87 0.62 -23.62
N GLY A 367 -6.73 1.92 -23.35
CA GLY A 367 -5.65 2.76 -23.89
C GLY A 367 -5.80 3.18 -25.36
N ARG A 368 -6.99 3.00 -25.94
CA ARG A 368 -7.27 3.33 -27.35
C ARG A 368 -7.94 4.68 -27.54
N SER A 369 -8.17 5.43 -26.45
CA SER A 369 -8.67 6.79 -26.51
C SER A 369 -7.53 7.80 -26.46
N PHE A 370 -7.90 9.05 -26.71
CA PHE A 370 -7.10 10.18 -26.28
C PHE A 370 -7.19 10.34 -24.76
N ASP A 371 -6.10 10.77 -24.14
CA ASP A 371 -6.03 10.99 -22.69
C ASP A 371 -7.12 11.97 -22.19
N ILE A 372 -7.34 13.05 -22.97
CA ILE A 372 -8.18 14.18 -22.60
C ILE A 372 -9.16 14.53 -23.73
N THR A 373 -10.39 14.88 -23.36
CA THR A 373 -11.33 15.58 -24.26
C THR A 373 -11.75 16.92 -23.69
N VAL A 374 -11.90 17.91 -24.56
CA VAL A 374 -12.61 19.16 -24.27
C VAL A 374 -13.99 19.04 -24.88
N GLU A 375 -15.03 19.15 -24.06
CA GLU A 375 -16.40 18.90 -24.46
C GLU A 375 -17.28 20.12 -24.15
N ARG A 376 -18.22 20.44 -25.05
CA ARG A 376 -19.27 21.42 -24.78
C ARG A 376 -20.55 20.70 -24.36
N GLN A 377 -21.09 21.06 -23.20
CA GLN A 377 -22.36 20.54 -22.72
C GLN A 377 -23.51 21.07 -23.58
N ILE A 378 -24.40 20.18 -24.01
CA ILE A 378 -25.54 20.54 -24.85
C ILE A 378 -26.80 20.65 -23.98
N PRO A 379 -27.59 21.73 -24.10
CA PRO A 379 -28.88 21.83 -23.44
C PRO A 379 -29.79 20.64 -23.82
N GLY A 380 -30.31 19.93 -22.82
CA GLY A 380 -31.12 18.71 -23.03
C GLY A 380 -30.34 17.40 -22.86
N GLY A 381 -29.03 17.45 -22.60
CA GLY A 381 -28.20 16.31 -22.25
C GLY A 381 -27.13 15.98 -23.29
N GLY A 382 -26.08 15.27 -22.85
CA GLY A 382 -24.93 14.91 -23.67
C GLY A 382 -23.89 16.02 -23.80
N SER A 383 -22.87 15.75 -24.60
CA SER A 383 -21.79 16.70 -24.87
C SER A 383 -21.27 16.54 -26.30
N ALA A 384 -20.86 17.66 -26.91
CA ALA A 384 -20.15 17.68 -28.18
C ALA A 384 -18.65 17.76 -27.92
N VAL A 385 -17.87 16.81 -28.46
CA VAL A 385 -16.41 16.87 -28.35
C VAL A 385 -15.89 17.98 -29.26
N LEU A 386 -15.21 18.95 -28.65
CA LEU A 386 -14.53 20.04 -29.36
C LEU A 386 -13.10 19.66 -29.73
N ARG A 387 -12.41 18.99 -28.81
CA ARG A 387 -11.00 18.60 -28.94
C ARG A 387 -10.74 17.24 -28.32
N HIS A 388 -9.86 16.49 -28.96
CA HIS A 388 -9.19 15.30 -28.44
C HIS A 388 -7.71 15.66 -28.25
N THR A 389 -7.15 15.40 -27.08
CA THR A 389 -5.77 15.75 -26.76
C THR A 389 -5.05 14.56 -26.15
N GLU A 390 -3.96 14.16 -26.79
CA GLU A 390 -3.03 13.15 -26.28
C GLU A 390 -1.82 13.84 -25.65
N VAL A 391 -1.37 13.37 -24.49
CA VAL A 391 -0.22 13.94 -23.80
C VAL A 391 0.97 12.99 -23.90
N TYR A 392 2.08 13.51 -24.40
CA TYR A 392 3.32 12.77 -24.57
C TYR A 392 4.45 13.39 -23.73
N THR A 393 5.15 12.58 -22.96
CA THR A 393 6.44 12.97 -22.37
C THR A 393 7.54 12.12 -23.01
N PRO A 394 8.56 12.73 -23.62
CA PRO A 394 9.69 11.98 -24.15
C PRO A 394 10.53 11.38 -23.01
N GLU A 395 11.06 10.17 -23.23
CA GLU A 395 11.94 9.47 -22.26
C GLU A 395 13.30 10.17 -22.04
N GLY A 396 13.63 11.17 -22.86
CA GLY A 396 14.90 11.91 -22.81
C GLY A 396 14.77 13.36 -23.24
N ALA A 397 15.88 14.08 -23.15
CA ALA A 397 15.95 15.49 -23.56
C ALA A 397 15.65 15.67 -25.05
N ILE A 398 15.13 16.85 -25.41
CA ILE A 398 14.94 17.23 -26.81
C ILE A 398 16.30 17.59 -27.40
N GLU A 399 16.83 16.73 -28.27
CA GLU A 399 18.13 16.96 -28.88
C GLU A 399 18.04 17.51 -30.30
N ARG A 400 16.95 17.21 -31.00
CA ARG A 400 16.72 17.54 -32.41
C ARG A 400 15.24 17.79 -32.67
N GLY A 401 14.94 18.44 -33.79
CA GLY A 401 13.56 18.73 -34.19
C GLY A 401 12.66 17.50 -34.27
N ARG A 402 13.20 16.33 -34.67
CA ARG A 402 12.49 15.04 -34.69
C ARG A 402 11.93 14.62 -33.33
N ASN A 403 12.58 14.96 -32.21
CA ASN A 403 12.09 14.57 -30.89
C ASN A 403 10.73 15.21 -30.57
N LEU A 404 10.47 16.42 -31.08
CA LEU A 404 9.16 17.07 -30.94
C LEU A 404 8.07 16.42 -31.80
N ILE A 405 8.45 15.79 -32.92
CA ILE A 405 7.52 15.06 -33.81
C ILE A 405 6.92 13.85 -33.08
N GLY A 406 7.62 13.30 -32.07
CA GLY A 406 7.11 12.23 -31.22
C GLY A 406 5.72 12.53 -30.65
N GLY A 407 5.45 13.77 -30.21
CA GLY A 407 4.13 14.15 -29.71
C GLY A 407 3.02 14.13 -30.77
N ILE A 408 3.33 14.54 -32.01
CA ILE A 408 2.38 14.45 -33.14
C ILE A 408 2.15 12.99 -33.53
N ALA A 409 3.22 12.21 -33.60
CA ALA A 409 3.13 10.79 -33.91
C ALA A 409 2.29 10.05 -32.88
N HIS A 410 2.47 10.36 -31.59
CA HIS A 410 1.72 9.75 -30.50
C HIS A 410 0.22 10.10 -30.56
N ALA A 411 -0.12 11.37 -30.78
CA ALA A 411 -1.52 11.76 -31.00
C ALA A 411 -2.12 11.10 -32.24
N ALA A 412 -1.34 10.98 -33.33
CA ALA A 412 -1.78 10.31 -34.55
C ALA A 412 -2.03 8.81 -34.36
N GLU A 413 -1.34 8.13 -33.43
CA GLU A 413 -1.56 6.72 -33.12
C GLU A 413 -2.95 6.44 -32.54
N LYS A 414 -3.58 7.45 -31.91
CA LYS A 414 -4.94 7.35 -31.38
C LYS A 414 -6.02 7.56 -32.45
N ILE A 415 -5.65 8.05 -33.64
CA ILE A 415 -6.57 8.20 -34.75
C ILE A 415 -6.81 6.81 -35.40
N PRO A 416 -8.07 6.38 -35.60
CA PRO A 416 -8.35 5.07 -36.19
C PRO A 416 -7.68 4.89 -37.56
N LYS A 417 -7.05 3.72 -37.79
CA LYS A 417 -6.30 3.44 -39.03
C LYS A 417 -7.12 3.61 -40.31
N GLY A 418 -8.43 3.32 -40.25
CA GLY A 418 -9.35 3.49 -41.37
C GLY A 418 -9.73 4.94 -41.70
N VAL A 419 -9.27 5.93 -40.94
CA VAL A 419 -9.50 7.34 -41.26
C VAL A 419 -8.76 7.72 -42.55
N ARG A 420 -7.55 7.21 -42.75
CA ARG A 420 -6.72 7.57 -43.90
C ARG A 420 -7.26 7.01 -45.22
N ASP A 421 -7.83 5.81 -45.21
CA ASP A 421 -8.41 5.19 -46.42
C ASP A 421 -9.90 5.52 -46.61
N GLY A 422 -10.48 6.32 -45.71
CA GLY A 422 -11.88 6.73 -45.73
C GLY A 422 -12.87 5.63 -45.30
N SER A 423 -12.40 4.49 -44.81
CA SER A 423 -13.27 3.42 -44.28
C SER A 423 -13.89 3.75 -42.93
N VAL A 424 -13.32 4.72 -42.21
CA VAL A 424 -13.82 5.24 -40.94
C VAL A 424 -13.86 6.78 -41.01
N PRO A 425 -14.94 7.43 -40.57
CA PRO A 425 -14.96 8.90 -40.51
C PRO A 425 -13.93 9.42 -39.51
N VAL A 426 -13.38 10.60 -39.78
CA VAL A 426 -12.54 11.32 -38.80
C VAL A 426 -13.37 11.55 -37.52
N PRO A 427 -12.84 11.26 -36.32
CA PRO A 427 -13.51 11.60 -35.08
C PRO A 427 -13.90 13.09 -35.02
N THR A 428 -15.05 13.39 -34.44
CA THR A 428 -15.53 14.79 -34.30
C THR A 428 -14.59 15.61 -33.42
N GLY A 429 -14.46 16.91 -33.71
CA GLY A 429 -13.55 17.80 -32.98
C GLY A 429 -12.12 17.76 -33.55
N SER A 430 -11.26 18.64 -33.03
CA SER A 430 -9.85 18.65 -33.42
C SER A 430 -9.09 17.49 -32.77
N GLN A 431 -8.13 16.92 -33.49
CA GLN A 431 -7.19 15.92 -32.98
C GLN A 431 -5.88 16.64 -32.65
N GLU A 432 -5.49 16.68 -31.39
CA GLU A 432 -4.39 17.48 -30.89
C GLU A 432 -3.41 16.63 -30.09
N GLY A 433 -2.14 17.02 -30.11
CA GLY A 433 -1.12 16.50 -29.20
C GLY A 433 -0.65 17.60 -28.26
N THR A 434 -0.19 17.19 -27.09
CA THR A 434 0.58 18.01 -26.18
C THR A 434 1.86 17.27 -25.84
N ILE A 435 3.02 17.93 -25.94
CA ILE A 435 4.30 17.37 -25.54
C ILE A 435 4.87 18.14 -24.36
N ALA A 436 5.15 17.43 -23.26
CA ALA A 436 5.73 18.01 -22.06
C ALA A 436 7.25 17.81 -22.04
N VAL A 437 8.03 18.90 -22.01
CA VAL A 437 9.49 18.84 -22.17
C VAL A 437 10.22 19.74 -21.18
N GLN A 438 11.50 19.44 -20.95
CA GLN A 438 12.42 20.44 -20.40
C GLN A 438 12.69 21.51 -21.47
N TRP A 439 12.45 22.77 -21.14
CA TRP A 439 12.70 23.88 -22.05
C TRP A 439 13.35 25.09 -21.33
N PRO A 440 14.39 25.73 -21.90
CA PRO A 440 15.12 25.29 -23.09
C PRO A 440 15.77 23.91 -22.89
N PRO A 441 15.98 23.12 -23.95
CA PRO A 441 16.61 21.82 -23.80
C PRO A 441 18.03 21.94 -23.24
N PRO A 442 18.51 20.95 -22.46
CA PRO A 442 19.88 20.93 -21.99
C PRO A 442 20.86 20.86 -23.18
N ALA A 443 22.11 21.27 -22.94
CA ALA A 443 23.15 21.19 -23.96
C ALA A 443 23.39 19.73 -24.39
N VAL A 444 23.53 19.49 -25.70
CA VAL A 444 23.71 18.15 -26.28
C VAL A 444 25.12 18.00 -26.82
N ARG A 445 25.85 16.98 -26.35
CA ARG A 445 27.19 16.67 -26.86
C ARG A 445 27.10 16.08 -28.27
N LEU A 446 27.85 16.66 -29.21
CA LEU A 446 27.88 16.23 -30.61
C LEU A 446 29.03 15.27 -30.94
N GLY A 447 29.77 14.84 -29.90
CA GLY A 447 31.02 14.09 -30.01
C GLY A 447 32.23 15.03 -30.09
N GLY A 448 33.37 14.58 -29.52
CA GLY A 448 34.58 15.39 -29.42
C GLY A 448 34.40 16.65 -28.57
N ASP A 449 35.06 17.74 -28.97
CA ASP A 449 34.98 19.06 -28.33
C ASP A 449 33.87 19.94 -28.94
N ALA A 450 32.64 19.44 -28.95
CA ALA A 450 31.49 20.17 -29.46
C ALA A 450 30.19 19.85 -28.70
N GLU A 451 29.44 20.89 -28.38
CA GLU A 451 28.09 20.82 -27.85
C GLU A 451 27.12 21.72 -28.62
N MET A 452 25.84 21.34 -28.63
CA MET A 452 24.74 22.17 -29.11
C MET A 452 24.04 22.80 -27.90
N VAL A 453 23.91 24.12 -27.90
CA VAL A 453 23.28 24.87 -26.81
C VAL A 453 22.08 25.62 -27.32
N PHE A 454 20.99 25.54 -26.58
CA PHE A 454 19.68 26.05 -26.97
C PHE A 454 19.29 27.28 -26.13
N ASP A 455 18.59 28.22 -26.75
CA ASP A 455 17.95 29.34 -26.06
C ASP A 455 16.45 29.10 -25.85
N ALA A 456 15.80 30.01 -25.12
CA ALA A 456 14.38 29.92 -24.80
C ALA A 456 13.46 29.98 -26.03
N ASN A 457 13.94 30.44 -27.20
CA ASN A 457 13.19 30.50 -28.45
C ASN A 457 13.45 29.27 -29.35
N GLY A 458 14.22 28.29 -28.85
CA GLY A 458 14.61 27.10 -29.59
C GLY A 458 15.71 27.34 -30.61
N ASN A 459 16.34 28.52 -30.64
CA ASN A 459 17.54 28.70 -31.44
C ASN A 459 18.67 27.89 -30.81
N TYR A 460 19.51 27.31 -31.65
CA TYR A 460 20.69 26.61 -31.18
C TYR A 460 21.96 27.08 -31.86
N THR A 461 23.04 27.06 -31.10
CA THR A 461 24.39 27.25 -31.60
C THR A 461 25.22 26.03 -31.25
N ARG A 462 26.17 25.70 -32.12
CA ARG A 462 27.16 24.66 -31.85
C ARG A 462 28.42 25.35 -31.37
N ARG A 463 28.97 24.95 -30.23
CA ARG A 463 30.19 25.58 -29.65
C ARG A 463 31.16 24.54 -29.10
N SER A 464 32.41 24.94 -28.89
CA SER A 464 33.40 24.12 -28.19
C SER A 464 33.04 23.96 -26.71
N ILE A 465 33.35 22.79 -26.14
CA ILE A 465 33.17 22.51 -24.71
C ILE A 465 34.35 23.12 -23.93
N ALA A 466 35.57 23.00 -24.48
CA ALA A 466 36.79 23.55 -23.88
C ALA A 466 36.84 25.09 -23.92
N ASP A 467 36.28 25.70 -24.98
CA ASP A 467 36.16 27.15 -25.12
C ASP A 467 34.77 27.54 -25.64
N PRO A 468 33.81 27.86 -24.76
CA PRO A 468 32.44 28.21 -25.14
C PRO A 468 32.31 29.46 -26.04
N THR A 469 33.38 30.24 -26.22
CA THR A 469 33.39 31.39 -27.13
C THR A 469 33.56 30.99 -28.59
N VAL A 470 34.06 29.77 -28.84
CA VAL A 470 34.31 29.24 -30.20
C VAL A 470 33.05 28.57 -30.74
N VAL A 471 32.38 29.23 -31.69
CA VAL A 471 31.23 28.66 -32.42
C VAL A 471 31.71 27.71 -33.51
N ARG A 472 31.21 26.46 -33.49
CA ARG A 472 31.55 25.38 -34.42
C ARG A 472 30.40 25.09 -35.38
N GLY A 473 30.31 25.86 -36.45
CA GLY A 473 29.36 25.66 -37.55
C GLY A 473 28.13 26.58 -37.50
N ARG A 474 27.16 26.32 -38.39
CA ARG A 474 25.92 27.12 -38.45
C ARG A 474 24.97 26.70 -37.33
N GLY A 475 24.45 27.69 -36.61
CA GLY A 475 23.30 27.51 -35.74
C GLY A 475 22.02 27.25 -36.54
N GLY A 476 20.93 27.02 -35.82
CA GLY A 476 19.61 26.79 -36.39
C GLY A 476 18.51 27.06 -35.38
N ASN A 477 17.31 26.56 -35.65
CA ASN A 477 16.19 26.64 -34.74
C ASN A 477 15.43 25.31 -34.74
N LEU A 478 15.25 24.72 -33.55
CA LEU A 478 14.62 23.41 -33.37
C LEU A 478 13.23 23.34 -33.99
N LEU A 479 12.41 24.40 -33.84
CA LEU A 479 11.03 24.43 -34.31
C LEU A 479 10.96 24.54 -35.84
N ASN A 480 11.86 25.33 -36.44
CA ASN A 480 12.03 25.37 -37.89
C ASN A 480 12.47 24.02 -38.45
N ASP A 481 13.39 23.33 -37.77
CA ASP A 481 13.84 22.00 -38.17
C ASP A 481 12.69 20.98 -38.08
N THR A 482 11.89 21.01 -37.01
CA THR A 482 10.70 20.16 -36.84
C THR A 482 9.68 20.40 -37.95
N VAL A 483 9.31 21.65 -38.22
CA VAL A 483 8.35 21.98 -39.30
C VAL A 483 8.91 21.60 -40.66
N GLY A 484 10.20 21.87 -40.91
CA GLY A 484 10.86 21.48 -42.13
C GLY A 484 10.83 19.98 -42.39
N GLU A 485 10.94 19.17 -41.34
CA GLU A 485 10.84 17.71 -41.41
C GLU A 485 9.40 17.24 -41.58
N LEU A 486 8.43 17.79 -40.83
CA LEU A 486 7.00 17.46 -40.97
C LEU A 486 6.48 17.72 -42.38
N ASN A 487 6.91 18.81 -43.02
CA ASN A 487 6.45 19.19 -44.36
C ASN A 487 7.09 18.39 -45.50
N ARG A 488 8.21 17.70 -45.23
CA ARG A 488 8.97 16.93 -46.24
C ARG A 488 8.81 15.42 -46.10
N THR A 489 8.64 14.94 -44.89
CA THR A 489 8.59 13.50 -44.59
C THR A 489 7.16 12.98 -44.63
N ILE A 490 6.99 11.83 -45.27
CA ILE A 490 5.74 11.07 -45.21
C ILE A 490 5.81 10.10 -44.03
N TYR A 491 4.85 10.20 -43.11
CA TYR A 491 4.78 9.33 -41.93
C TYR A 491 3.78 8.20 -42.12
N ASP A 492 4.04 7.07 -41.45
CA ASP A 492 3.16 5.91 -41.40
C ASP A 492 1.94 6.17 -40.52
N ASN A 493 2.09 6.89 -39.42
CA ASN A 493 0.96 7.35 -38.60
C ASN A 493 0.20 8.47 -39.33
N PRO A 494 -1.13 8.61 -39.14
CA PRO A 494 -2.00 9.61 -39.77
C PRO A 494 -1.76 11.04 -39.25
N VAL A 495 -0.51 11.50 -39.24
CA VAL A 495 -0.10 12.83 -38.73
C VAL A 495 -0.79 13.97 -39.47
N GLU A 496 -1.22 13.75 -40.72
CA GLU A 496 -1.97 14.73 -41.49
C GLU A 496 -3.33 15.08 -40.87
N PHE A 497 -3.88 14.22 -40.01
CA PHE A 497 -5.14 14.46 -39.30
C PHE A 497 -4.95 15.09 -37.92
N VAL A 498 -3.71 15.22 -37.44
CA VAL A 498 -3.42 15.98 -36.22
C VAL A 498 -3.44 17.47 -36.58
N ASN A 499 -4.31 18.23 -35.92
CA ASN A 499 -4.50 19.66 -36.14
C ASN A 499 -3.38 20.50 -35.51
N ARG A 500 -2.87 20.05 -34.36
CA ARG A 500 -2.03 20.87 -33.49
C ARG A 500 -1.12 20.03 -32.59
N LEU A 501 0.07 20.54 -32.32
CA LEU A 501 0.91 20.11 -31.20
C LEU A 501 1.19 21.31 -30.28
N THR A 502 0.83 21.22 -29.00
CA THR A 502 1.23 22.21 -27.98
C THR A 502 2.49 21.72 -27.28
N VAL A 503 3.52 22.56 -27.18
CA VAL A 503 4.72 22.28 -26.38
C VAL A 503 4.56 22.95 -25.02
N ILE A 504 4.57 22.17 -23.94
CA ILE A 504 4.50 22.66 -22.56
C ILE A 504 5.82 22.39 -21.81
N ASP A 505 6.17 23.26 -20.86
CA ASP A 505 7.28 23.01 -19.95
C ASP A 505 6.89 22.03 -18.82
N GLN A 506 7.85 21.71 -17.96
CA GLN A 506 7.67 20.81 -16.80
C GLN A 506 6.64 21.32 -15.78
N ASN A 507 6.30 22.60 -15.81
CA ASN A 507 5.30 23.23 -14.95
C ASN A 507 3.93 23.31 -15.63
N GLY A 508 3.79 22.76 -16.85
CA GLY A 508 2.55 22.79 -17.63
C GLY A 508 2.32 24.12 -18.37
N ARG A 509 3.32 25.02 -18.40
CA ARG A 509 3.19 26.29 -19.14
C ARG A 509 3.39 26.04 -20.63
N ALA A 510 2.44 26.45 -21.45
CA ALA A 510 2.60 26.39 -22.90
C ALA A 510 3.66 27.37 -23.38
N ILE A 511 4.47 26.94 -24.36
CA ILE A 511 5.64 27.67 -24.85
C ILE A 511 5.52 27.95 -26.35
N PHE A 512 5.15 26.93 -27.12
CA PHE A 512 4.97 27.01 -28.57
C PHE A 512 3.81 26.14 -29.01
N GLU A 513 3.36 26.42 -30.22
CA GLU A 513 2.35 25.62 -30.91
C GLU A 513 2.81 25.34 -32.33
N LEU A 514 2.75 24.07 -32.74
CA LEU A 514 2.84 23.69 -34.14
C LEU A 514 1.42 23.48 -34.67
N MET A 515 1.10 24.09 -35.80
CA MET A 515 -0.24 24.07 -36.39
C MET A 515 -0.19 23.44 -37.77
N ASN A 516 -1.04 22.44 -37.99
CA ASN A 516 -1.30 21.90 -39.31
C ASN A 516 -2.31 22.81 -40.02
N THR A 517 -1.84 23.48 -41.06
CA THR A 517 -2.62 24.43 -41.88
C THR A 517 -3.43 23.74 -42.98
N THR A 518 -3.22 22.45 -43.19
CA THR A 518 -3.98 21.63 -44.16
C THR A 518 -4.39 20.27 -43.56
N PRO A 519 -5.21 20.23 -42.48
CA PRO A 519 -5.63 18.97 -41.89
C PRO A 519 -6.34 18.05 -42.89
N GLY A 520 -5.97 16.77 -42.89
CA GLY A 520 -6.46 15.75 -43.82
C GLY A 520 -5.77 15.71 -45.19
N VAL A 521 -4.82 16.61 -45.46
CA VAL A 521 -4.05 16.65 -46.73
C VAL A 521 -2.67 16.01 -46.53
N ARG A 522 -2.26 15.15 -47.48
CA ARG A 522 -0.95 14.45 -47.45
C ARG A 522 -0.05 14.90 -48.61
N PRO A 523 1.15 15.45 -48.35
CA PRO A 523 1.71 15.79 -47.04
C PRO A 523 1.02 17.01 -46.42
N ALA A 524 0.90 17.00 -45.09
CA ALA A 524 0.37 18.14 -44.36
C ALA A 524 1.35 19.30 -44.35
N GLN A 525 0.82 20.52 -44.29
CA GLN A 525 1.60 21.75 -44.18
C GLN A 525 1.55 22.29 -42.75
N TRP A 526 2.69 22.30 -42.10
CA TRP A 526 2.87 22.74 -40.72
C TRP A 526 3.55 24.10 -40.65
N THR A 527 3.19 24.84 -39.62
CA THR A 527 3.83 26.09 -39.18
C THR A 527 3.99 26.05 -37.67
N TRP A 528 4.74 26.98 -37.09
CA TRP A 528 4.84 27.11 -35.63
C TRP A 528 4.74 28.58 -35.20
N ARG A 529 4.31 28.80 -33.94
CA ARG A 529 4.28 30.12 -33.30
C ARG A 529 4.61 30.04 -31.80
N PRO A 530 5.17 31.10 -31.19
CA PRO A 530 5.29 31.22 -29.74
C PRO A 530 3.91 31.46 -29.08
N LEU A 531 3.80 31.11 -27.80
CA LEU A 531 2.61 31.32 -26.96
C LEU A 531 2.86 32.26 -25.78
#